data_AF-A0A2M4B0D1-F1
#
_entry.id   AF-A0A2M4B0D1-F1
#
_cell.length_a   1.000
_cell.length_b   1.000
_cell.length_c   1.000
_cell.angle_alpha   90.00
_cell.angle_beta   90.00
_cell.angle_gamma   90.00
#
_symmetry.space_group_name_H-M   'P 1'
#
loop_
_entity.id
_entity.type
_entity.pdbx_description
1 polymer ?
#
loop_
_entity_poly.entity_id
_entity_poly.type
_entity_poly.pdbx_seq_one_letter_code
_entity_poly.pdbx_strand_id
1 'polypeptide(L)'
;MDKATATKDRPITTLRNVEIKARLTDEEEFERRITIAKQLTGTDGELILQNDVFFNVANGRLKLRYLTHKKSELISYDRPDVAGPKLSQYELLELDEPEHLERMLASTVGVRGRVTKRRHLFLHEQTRIHLDAVDGLGHYLEFETVLRPDQSSEEGQRIVDTMMARFEITPDDLITGAYMDQLSGK
;
A
#
# COMPACT_ATOMS: atom_id res chain seq x y z
N MET A 1 33.00 25.87 -14.15
CA MET A 1 31.83 26.76 -14.13
C MET A 1 30.66 25.85 -13.81
N ASP A 2 30.56 25.48 -12.53
CA ASP A 2 29.73 24.39 -12.06
C ASP A 2 28.29 24.88 -11.91
N LYS A 3 27.40 24.33 -12.73
CA LYS A 3 25.96 24.46 -12.50
C LYS A 3 25.58 23.50 -11.38
N ALA A 4 25.78 23.94 -10.15
CA ALA A 4 25.03 23.43 -9.01
C ALA A 4 23.54 23.55 -9.36
N THR A 5 22.93 22.43 -9.73
CA THR A 5 21.51 22.37 -10.03
C THR A 5 20.82 22.43 -8.68
N ALA A 6 20.23 23.59 -8.39
CA ALA A 6 19.43 23.80 -7.19
C ALA A 6 18.35 22.72 -7.14
N THR A 7 18.49 21.79 -6.20
CA THR A 7 17.40 20.95 -5.69
C THR A 7 16.34 21.90 -5.15
N LYS A 8 15.29 22.15 -5.95
CA LYS A 8 14.10 22.87 -5.50
C LYS A 8 13.61 22.23 -4.20
N ASP A 9 13.38 23.04 -3.18
CA ASP A 9 12.64 22.68 -1.97
C ASP A 9 11.30 22.03 -2.39
N ARG A 10 11.26 20.70 -2.38
CA ARG A 10 10.02 19.95 -2.44
C ARG A 10 9.55 19.89 -0.99
N PRO A 11 8.42 20.51 -0.62
CA PRO A 11 7.94 20.45 0.75
C PRO A 11 7.78 18.97 1.13
N ILE A 12 8.45 18.57 2.21
CA ILE A 12 8.25 17.25 2.82
C ILE A 12 6.78 17.18 3.19
N THR A 13 6.04 16.36 2.46
CA THR A 13 4.58 16.28 2.59
C THR A 13 4.25 14.91 3.17
N THR A 14 3.91 14.89 4.45
CA THR A 14 3.31 13.70 5.07
C THR A 14 1.92 13.50 4.48
N LEU A 15 1.75 12.40 3.76
CA LEU A 15 0.48 12.01 3.15
C LEU A 15 -0.35 11.22 4.15
N ARG A 16 -1.67 11.22 3.93
CA ARG A 16 -2.63 10.54 4.79
C ARG A 16 -3.63 9.77 3.96
N ASN A 17 -3.97 8.57 4.38
CA ASN A 17 -5.07 7.79 3.82
C ASN A 17 -5.85 7.07 4.93
N VAL A 18 -7.14 6.85 4.71
CA VAL A 18 -7.89 5.86 5.48
C VAL A 18 -7.91 4.58 4.67
N GLU A 19 -7.55 3.46 5.29
CA GLU A 19 -7.35 2.20 4.59
C GLU A 19 -7.91 0.98 5.32
N ILE A 20 -8.32 -0.03 4.55
CA ILE A 20 -8.63 -1.38 5.03
C ILE A 20 -7.84 -2.41 4.25
N LYS A 21 -7.80 -3.61 4.82
CA LYS A 21 -7.36 -4.81 4.14
C LYS A 21 -8.33 -5.94 4.44
N ALA A 22 -8.78 -6.60 3.39
CA ALA A 22 -9.65 -7.76 3.46
C ALA A 22 -8.95 -8.96 2.82
N ARG A 23 -9.11 -10.13 3.41
CA ARG A 23 -8.72 -11.40 2.78
C ARG A 23 -9.85 -11.84 1.84
N LEU A 24 -9.49 -12.37 0.68
CA LEU A 24 -10.42 -13.04 -0.23
C LEU A 24 -10.14 -14.54 -0.17
N THR A 25 -11.20 -15.35 -0.12
CA THR A 25 -11.08 -16.78 0.21
C THR A 25 -10.38 -17.60 -0.86
N ASP A 26 -10.58 -17.23 -2.12
CA ASP A 26 -10.13 -17.98 -3.29
C ASP A 26 -10.05 -17.08 -4.54
N GLU A 27 -9.65 -17.70 -5.65
CA GLU A 27 -9.50 -17.04 -6.95
C GLU A 27 -10.85 -16.55 -7.51
N GLU A 28 -11.96 -17.23 -7.21
CA GLU A 28 -13.29 -16.84 -7.72
C GLU A 28 -13.73 -15.51 -7.10
N GLU A 29 -13.58 -15.36 -5.79
CA GLU A 29 -13.83 -14.10 -5.09
C GLU A 29 -12.85 -13.01 -5.56
N PHE A 30 -11.58 -13.34 -5.81
CA PHE A 30 -10.59 -12.39 -6.34
C PHE A 30 -11.01 -11.82 -7.72
N GLU A 31 -11.37 -12.69 -8.66
CA GLU A 31 -11.82 -12.30 -10.00
C GLU A 31 -13.18 -11.57 -9.97
N ARG A 32 -14.06 -11.93 -9.02
CA ARG A 32 -15.30 -11.19 -8.78
C ARG A 32 -15.03 -9.74 -8.36
N ARG A 33 -14.10 -9.51 -7.43
CA ARG A 33 -13.75 -8.14 -7.01
C ARG A 33 -13.03 -7.36 -8.13
N ILE A 34 -12.22 -8.02 -8.95
CA ILE A 34 -11.66 -7.41 -10.17
C ILE A 34 -12.80 -6.96 -11.10
N THR A 35 -13.80 -7.80 -11.33
CA THR A 35 -14.96 -7.48 -12.17
C THR A 35 -15.73 -6.27 -11.64
N ILE A 36 -15.99 -6.21 -10.33
CA ILE A 36 -16.62 -5.05 -9.67
C ILE A 36 -15.77 -3.78 -9.87
N ALA A 37 -14.45 -3.87 -9.71
CA ALA A 37 -13.55 -2.74 -9.92
C ALA A 37 -13.59 -2.23 -11.36
N LYS A 38 -13.52 -3.11 -12.35
CA LYS A 38 -13.63 -2.76 -13.77
C LYS A 38 -14.94 -2.07 -14.11
N GLN A 39 -16.06 -2.59 -13.60
CA GLN A 39 -17.37 -1.98 -13.80
C GLN A 39 -17.47 -0.60 -13.15
N LEU A 40 -16.86 -0.42 -11.98
CA LEU A 40 -16.86 0.84 -11.25
C LEU A 40 -16.00 1.90 -11.94
N THR A 41 -14.80 1.55 -12.42
CA THR A 41 -13.87 2.53 -13.00
C THR A 41 -13.99 2.69 -14.50
N GLY A 42 -14.61 1.73 -15.20
CA GLY A 42 -14.66 1.70 -16.66
C GLY A 42 -13.30 1.42 -17.30
N THR A 43 -12.36 0.83 -16.57
CA THR A 43 -11.00 0.53 -17.03
C THR A 43 -10.60 -0.89 -16.68
N ASP A 44 -9.59 -1.43 -17.37
CA ASP A 44 -9.01 -2.72 -17.01
C ASP A 44 -8.04 -2.64 -15.83
N GLY A 45 -7.76 -1.47 -15.25
CA GLY A 45 -6.77 -1.30 -14.19
C GLY A 45 -5.31 -1.41 -14.66
N GLU A 46 -4.36 -1.25 -13.74
CA GLU A 46 -2.92 -1.42 -13.97
C GLU A 46 -2.44 -2.68 -13.25
N LEU A 47 -1.76 -3.59 -13.97
CA LEU A 47 -1.09 -4.74 -13.35
C LEU A 47 0.34 -4.35 -12.98
N ILE A 48 0.69 -4.50 -11.70
CA ILE A 48 1.96 -4.09 -11.13
C ILE A 48 2.61 -5.27 -10.41
N LEU A 49 3.84 -5.60 -10.77
CA LEU A 49 4.68 -6.51 -9.99
C LEU A 49 5.40 -5.70 -8.91
N GLN A 50 5.23 -6.11 -7.65
CA GLN A 50 5.86 -5.44 -6.50
C GLN A 50 6.70 -6.45 -5.71
N ASN A 51 7.92 -6.03 -5.38
CA ASN A 51 8.76 -6.70 -4.40
C ASN A 51 9.10 -5.67 -3.30
N ASP A 52 8.54 -5.90 -2.12
CA ASP A 52 8.70 -5.01 -0.96
C ASP A 52 9.70 -5.66 0.02
N VAL A 53 10.78 -4.95 0.34
CA VAL A 53 11.74 -5.30 1.39
C VAL A 53 11.43 -4.47 2.63
N PHE A 54 11.14 -5.13 3.74
CA PHE A 54 10.83 -4.49 5.01
C PHE A 54 12.06 -4.52 5.91
N PHE A 55 12.29 -3.42 6.63
CA PHE A 55 13.44 -3.28 7.53
C PHE A 55 12.97 -3.22 8.99
N ASN A 56 13.86 -3.58 9.92
CA ASN A 56 13.57 -3.33 11.33
C ASN A 56 13.73 -1.83 11.60
N VAL A 57 12.82 -1.26 12.39
CA VAL A 57 12.86 0.15 12.80
C VAL A 57 12.34 0.27 14.22
N ALA A 58 12.76 1.33 14.93
CA ALA A 58 12.33 1.57 16.30
C ALA A 58 10.86 2.05 16.39
N ASN A 59 10.40 2.79 15.39
CA ASN A 59 9.05 3.36 15.35
C ASN A 59 8.46 3.22 13.95
N GLY A 60 7.14 2.98 13.88
CA GLY A 60 6.42 2.82 12.63
C GLY A 60 6.92 1.64 11.81
N ARG A 61 6.85 1.78 10.49
CA ARG A 61 7.24 0.75 9.52
C ARG A 61 8.01 1.40 8.37
N LEU A 62 9.00 0.67 7.85
CA LEU A 62 9.81 1.11 6.71
C LEU A 62 9.91 -0.01 5.69
N LYS A 63 9.61 0.31 4.43
CA LYS A 63 9.78 -0.62 3.31
C LYS A 63 10.44 0.06 2.12
N LEU A 64 11.24 -0.69 1.39
CA LEU A 64 11.72 -0.37 0.07
C LEU A 64 10.90 -1.20 -0.93
N ARG A 65 10.24 -0.53 -1.88
CA ARG A 65 9.45 -1.15 -2.93
C ARG A 65 10.17 -1.07 -4.26
N TYR A 66 10.46 -2.23 -4.83
CA TYR A 66 10.94 -2.36 -6.21
C TYR A 66 9.77 -2.33 -7.19
N LEU A 67 9.91 -1.53 -8.25
CA LEU A 67 8.97 -1.41 -9.37
C LEU A 67 9.74 -1.60 -10.69
N THR A 68 9.15 -2.31 -11.65
CA THR A 68 9.84 -2.71 -12.90
C THR A 68 9.91 -1.59 -13.96
N HIS A 69 8.94 -0.66 -13.96
CA HIS A 69 8.82 0.39 -14.99
C HIS A 69 8.69 1.81 -14.43
N LYS A 70 8.93 1.95 -13.12
CA LYS A 70 8.85 3.20 -12.37
C LYS A 70 10.03 3.24 -11.40
N LYS A 71 10.35 4.43 -10.86
CA LYS A 71 11.34 4.53 -9.79
C LYS A 71 10.92 3.67 -8.61
N SER A 72 11.89 3.05 -7.95
CA SER A 72 11.61 2.33 -6.70
C SER A 72 11.32 3.34 -5.60
N GLU A 73 10.65 2.91 -4.53
CA GLU A 73 10.14 3.83 -3.51
C GLU A 73 10.58 3.38 -2.12
N LEU A 74 11.22 4.26 -1.34
CA LEU A 74 11.29 4.09 0.10
C LEU A 74 10.06 4.71 0.74
N ILE A 75 9.34 3.93 1.54
CA ILE A 75 8.09 4.34 2.16
C ILE A 75 8.21 4.13 3.67
N SER A 76 8.16 5.22 4.42
CA SER A 76 7.93 5.19 5.87
C SER A 76 6.45 5.40 6.11
N TYR A 77 5.88 4.63 7.04
CA TYR A 77 4.46 4.78 7.37
C TYR A 77 4.16 4.31 8.78
N ASP A 78 3.12 4.91 9.36
CA ASP A 78 2.58 4.51 10.64
C ASP A 78 1.06 4.41 10.59
N ARG A 79 0.54 3.35 11.23
CA ARG A 79 -0.88 3.04 11.32
C ARG A 79 -1.14 2.07 12.48
N PRO A 80 -2.31 2.14 13.14
CA PRO A 80 -2.69 1.18 14.15
C PRO A 80 -3.00 -0.20 13.54
N ASP A 81 -2.70 -1.28 14.26
CA ASP A 81 -3.00 -2.65 13.86
C ASP A 81 -4.44 -3.04 14.22
N VAL A 82 -5.40 -2.39 13.55
CA VAL A 82 -6.83 -2.71 13.64
C VAL A 82 -7.36 -3.25 12.32
N ALA A 83 -8.38 -4.10 12.36
CA ALA A 83 -8.94 -4.74 11.15
C ALA A 83 -9.74 -3.74 10.30
N GLY A 84 -10.57 -2.93 10.98
CA GLY A 84 -11.38 -1.86 10.41
C GLY A 84 -10.57 -0.75 9.73
N PRO A 85 -11.28 0.26 9.17
CA PRO A 85 -10.57 1.33 8.50
C PRO A 85 -9.77 2.15 9.51
N LYS A 86 -8.59 2.54 9.05
CA LYS A 86 -7.53 3.08 9.90
C LYS A 86 -6.82 4.18 9.17
N LEU A 87 -6.51 5.24 9.90
CA LEU A 87 -5.65 6.30 9.40
C LEU A 87 -4.22 5.76 9.30
N SER A 88 -3.66 5.89 8.11
CA SER A 88 -2.25 5.69 7.84
C SER A 88 -1.64 7.02 7.44
N GLN A 89 -0.48 7.32 8.02
CA GLN A 89 0.34 8.48 7.68
C GLN A 89 1.63 7.96 7.07
N TYR A 90 2.02 8.51 5.93
CA TYR A 90 3.17 8.00 5.21
C TYR A 90 3.94 9.08 4.47
N GLU A 91 5.22 8.81 4.29
CA GLU A 91 6.10 9.55 3.40
C GLU A 91 6.70 8.59 2.38
N LEU A 92 6.97 9.13 1.20
CA LEU A 92 7.49 8.38 0.07
C LEU A 92 8.62 9.17 -0.57
N LEU A 93 9.72 8.46 -0.82
CA LEU A 93 10.86 8.94 -1.58
C LEU A 93 11.09 8.02 -2.77
N GLU A 94 11.05 8.58 -3.97
CA GLU A 94 11.44 7.88 -5.19
C GLU A 94 12.97 7.76 -5.27
N LEU A 95 13.45 6.60 -5.73
CA LEU A 95 14.85 6.22 -5.74
C LEU A 95 15.29 5.76 -7.13
N ASP A 96 16.44 6.26 -7.55
CA ASP A 96 17.13 5.79 -8.76
C ASP A 96 18.08 4.62 -8.46
N GLU A 97 18.61 4.52 -7.23
CA GLU A 97 19.57 3.48 -6.81
C GLU A 97 19.07 2.66 -5.60
N PRO A 98 17.94 1.94 -5.72
CA PRO A 98 17.32 1.23 -4.59
C PRO A 98 18.23 0.17 -3.97
N GLU A 99 19.02 -0.54 -4.78
CA GLU A 99 19.92 -1.60 -4.33
C GLU A 99 21.04 -1.08 -3.42
N HIS A 100 21.51 0.15 -3.68
CA HIS A 100 22.53 0.77 -2.82
C HIS A 100 21.94 1.08 -1.45
N LEU A 101 20.75 1.69 -1.42
CA LEU A 101 20.05 2.00 -0.19
C LEU A 101 19.67 0.74 0.59
N GLU A 102 19.21 -0.32 -0.10
CA GLU A 102 18.92 -1.60 0.53
C GLU A 102 20.14 -2.14 1.27
N ARG A 103 21.32 -2.16 0.64
CA ARG A 103 22.55 -2.65 1.29
C ARG A 103 22.88 -1.83 2.55
N MET A 104 22.75 -0.51 2.48
CA MET A 104 22.99 0.36 3.63
C MET A 104 22.01 0.03 4.77
N LEU A 105 20.70 0.00 4.49
CA LEU A 105 19.67 -0.28 5.50
C LEU A 105 19.78 -1.70 6.06
N ALA A 106 20.03 -2.70 5.21
CA ALA A 106 20.24 -4.08 5.62
C ALA A 106 21.43 -4.23 6.58
N SER A 107 22.53 -3.52 6.34
CA SER A 107 23.72 -3.57 7.20
C SER A 107 23.59 -2.82 8.53
N THR A 108 22.66 -1.85 8.60
CA THR A 108 22.53 -0.94 9.75
C THR A 108 21.37 -1.32 10.65
N VAL A 109 20.19 -1.55 10.08
CA VAL A 109 18.97 -1.87 10.83
C VAL A 109 18.46 -3.29 10.56
N GLY A 110 19.03 -3.99 9.59
CA GLY A 110 18.63 -5.36 9.24
C GLY A 110 17.33 -5.43 8.45
N VAL A 111 17.19 -6.51 7.69
CA VAL A 111 15.97 -6.83 6.94
C VAL A 111 15.02 -7.60 7.85
N ARG A 112 13.77 -7.14 7.95
CA ARG A 112 12.66 -7.85 8.63
C ARG A 112 12.10 -8.96 7.75
N GLY A 113 12.02 -8.73 6.45
CA GLY A 113 11.67 -9.75 5.46
C GLY A 113 11.21 -9.15 4.13
N ARG A 114 10.63 -9.98 3.27
CA ARG A 114 10.25 -9.59 1.90
C ARG A 114 8.84 -10.07 1.55
N VAL A 115 8.12 -9.27 0.77
CA VAL A 115 6.81 -9.61 0.21
C VAL A 115 6.87 -9.43 -1.29
N THR A 116 6.58 -10.49 -2.05
CA THR A 116 6.39 -10.42 -3.49
C THR A 116 4.92 -10.60 -3.81
N LYS A 117 4.41 -9.79 -4.74
CA LYS A 117 2.99 -9.81 -5.11
C LYS A 117 2.73 -9.25 -6.50
N ARG A 118 1.62 -9.70 -7.08
CA ARG A 118 1.00 -9.11 -8.27
C ARG A 118 -0.19 -8.28 -7.80
N ARG A 119 -0.16 -6.98 -8.10
CA ARG A 119 -1.21 -6.02 -7.75
C ARG A 119 -1.98 -5.61 -8.98
N HIS A 120 -3.30 -5.76 -8.94
CA HIS A 120 -4.20 -5.11 -9.86
C HIS A 120 -4.72 -3.82 -9.23
N LEU A 121 -4.22 -2.67 -9.73
CA LEU A 121 -4.56 -1.35 -9.23
C LEU A 121 -5.69 -0.73 -10.05
N PHE A 122 -6.72 -0.26 -9.36
CA PHE A 122 -7.75 0.61 -9.93
C PHE A 122 -7.81 1.92 -9.15
N LEU A 123 -8.15 3.01 -9.85
CA LEU A 123 -8.35 4.32 -9.25
C LEU A 123 -9.81 4.72 -9.41
N HIS A 124 -10.47 4.98 -8.29
CA HIS A 124 -11.82 5.51 -8.26
C HIS A 124 -11.83 6.77 -7.39
N GLU A 125 -11.91 7.93 -8.04
CA GLU A 125 -11.77 9.24 -7.40
C GLU A 125 -10.47 9.32 -6.59
N GLN A 126 -10.57 9.52 -5.27
CA GLN A 126 -9.43 9.56 -4.36
C GLN A 126 -9.08 8.22 -3.70
N THR A 127 -9.78 7.15 -4.08
CA THR A 127 -9.57 5.80 -3.54
C THR A 127 -8.76 4.96 -4.50
N ARG A 128 -7.64 4.43 -4.01
CA ARG A 128 -6.91 3.36 -4.68
C ARG A 128 -7.51 2.03 -4.25
N ILE A 129 -7.84 1.20 -5.22
CA ILE A 129 -8.35 -0.16 -5.01
C ILE A 129 -7.23 -1.10 -5.43
N HIS A 130 -6.73 -1.89 -4.49
CA HIS A 130 -5.66 -2.86 -4.72
C HIS A 130 -6.22 -4.26 -4.60
N LEU A 131 -6.11 -5.05 -5.67
CA LEU A 131 -6.35 -6.48 -5.64
C LEU A 131 -4.99 -7.18 -5.72
N ASP A 132 -4.53 -7.73 -4.61
CA ASP A 132 -3.20 -8.28 -4.43
C ASP A 132 -3.24 -9.81 -4.38
N ALA A 133 -2.57 -10.46 -5.34
CA ALA A 133 -2.18 -11.87 -5.24
C ALA A 133 -0.77 -11.93 -4.64
N VAL A 134 -0.68 -12.38 -3.39
CA VAL A 134 0.54 -12.34 -2.57
C VAL A 134 1.15 -13.72 -2.43
N ASP A 135 2.43 -13.82 -2.80
CA ASP A 135 3.16 -15.09 -2.79
C ASP A 135 3.19 -15.68 -1.37
N GLY A 136 2.71 -16.92 -1.23
CA GLY A 136 2.64 -17.64 0.05
C GLY A 136 1.50 -17.22 0.99
N LEU A 137 0.68 -16.22 0.64
CA LEU A 137 -0.42 -15.74 1.49
C LEU A 137 -1.81 -15.78 0.86
N GLY A 138 -1.92 -15.81 -0.48
CA GLY A 138 -3.20 -15.82 -1.19
C GLY A 138 -3.66 -14.43 -1.64
N HIS A 139 -4.97 -14.21 -1.64
CA HIS A 139 -5.61 -13.05 -2.28
C HIS A 139 -6.16 -12.04 -1.28
N TYR A 140 -5.99 -10.76 -1.60
CA TYR A 140 -6.40 -9.66 -0.73
C TYR A 140 -6.96 -8.51 -1.53
N LEU A 141 -7.84 -7.76 -0.87
CA LEU A 141 -8.29 -6.45 -1.31
C LEU A 141 -7.81 -5.39 -0.30
N GLU A 142 -7.31 -4.27 -0.80
CA GLU A 142 -7.09 -3.06 0.01
C GLU A 142 -7.79 -1.86 -0.62
N PHE A 143 -8.41 -1.03 0.22
CA PHE A 143 -8.76 0.33 -0.16
C PHE A 143 -7.80 1.29 0.53
N GLU A 144 -7.31 2.28 -0.21
CA GLU A 144 -6.56 3.40 0.32
C GLU A 144 -7.22 4.71 -0.17
N THR A 145 -8.07 5.30 0.68
CA THR A 145 -8.71 6.59 0.41
C THR A 145 -7.76 7.70 0.83
N VAL A 146 -7.08 8.32 -0.13
CA VAL A 146 -6.13 9.41 0.12
C VAL A 146 -6.90 10.65 0.56
N LEU A 147 -6.56 11.18 1.74
CA LEU A 147 -7.24 12.34 2.31
C LEU A 147 -6.68 13.63 1.69
N ARG A 148 -7.58 14.52 1.30
CA ARG A 148 -7.21 15.92 1.02
C ARG A 148 -6.72 16.60 2.31
N PRO A 149 -5.96 17.71 2.21
CA PRO A 149 -5.43 18.40 3.39
C PRO A 149 -6.51 18.83 4.40
N ASP A 150 -7.69 19.20 3.92
CA ASP A 150 -8.84 19.65 4.70
C ASP A 150 -9.76 18.51 5.17
N GLN A 151 -9.56 17.30 4.65
CA GLN A 151 -10.44 16.17 4.94
C GLN A 151 -10.07 15.47 6.26
N SER A 152 -11.10 15.13 7.02
CA SER A 152 -11.02 14.38 8.28
C SER A 152 -10.90 12.87 8.06
N SER A 153 -10.44 12.14 9.07
CA SER A 153 -10.44 10.67 9.08
C SER A 153 -11.85 10.10 8.98
N GLU A 154 -12.83 10.74 9.60
CA GLU A 154 -14.23 10.30 9.61
C GLU A 154 -14.88 10.42 8.22
N GLU A 155 -14.50 11.44 7.45
CA GLU A 155 -14.92 11.54 6.04
C GLU A 155 -14.26 10.45 5.18
N GLY A 156 -12.98 10.17 5.39
CA GLY A 156 -12.29 9.07 4.71
C GLY A 156 -12.90 7.71 5.04
N GLN A 157 -13.22 7.49 6.30
CA GLN A 157 -13.92 6.31 6.82
C GLN A 157 -15.24 6.08 6.08
N ARG A 158 -16.09 7.11 5.97
CA ARG A 158 -17.38 7.00 5.25
C ARG A 158 -17.21 6.58 3.78
N ILE A 159 -16.15 7.06 3.13
CA ILE A 159 -15.82 6.66 1.75
C ILE A 159 -15.41 5.18 1.73
N VAL A 160 -14.52 4.76 2.64
CA VAL A 160 -14.12 3.35 2.74
C VAL A 160 -15.31 2.44 3.04
N ASP A 161 -16.22 2.83 3.92
CA ASP A 161 -17.44 2.05 4.23
C ASP A 161 -18.34 1.89 3.00
N THR A 162 -18.49 2.96 2.21
CA THR A 162 -19.22 2.92 0.95
C THR A 162 -18.56 1.97 -0.06
N MET A 163 -17.23 1.99 -0.13
CA MET A 163 -16.46 1.09 -0.99
C MET A 163 -16.57 -0.36 -0.53
N MET A 164 -16.50 -0.64 0.78
CA MET A 164 -16.68 -1.97 1.35
C MET A 164 -18.05 -2.55 0.99
N ALA A 165 -19.13 -1.78 1.17
CA ALA A 165 -20.48 -2.22 0.80
C ALA A 165 -20.58 -2.53 -0.70
N ARG A 166 -19.97 -1.70 -1.56
CA ARG A 166 -19.98 -1.89 -3.01
C ARG A 166 -19.19 -3.12 -3.48
N PHE A 167 -18.10 -3.45 -2.80
CA PHE A 167 -17.24 -4.60 -3.09
C PHE A 167 -17.61 -5.85 -2.28
N GLU A 168 -18.74 -5.81 -1.58
CA GLU A 168 -19.26 -6.95 -0.82
C GLU A 168 -18.24 -7.43 0.23
N ILE A 169 -17.53 -6.49 0.84
CA ILE A 169 -16.58 -6.74 1.93
C ILE A 169 -17.30 -6.57 3.26
N THR A 170 -17.29 -7.63 4.05
CA THR A 170 -17.89 -7.69 5.37
C THR A 170 -16.83 -7.52 6.47
N PRO A 171 -17.22 -7.22 7.72
CA PRO A 171 -16.28 -7.15 8.82
C PRO A 171 -15.48 -8.44 9.06
N ASP A 172 -16.02 -9.61 8.73
CA ASP A 172 -15.37 -10.91 8.91
C ASP A 172 -14.23 -11.14 7.91
N ASP A 173 -14.24 -10.42 6.78
CA ASP A 173 -13.17 -10.46 5.78
C ASP A 173 -11.96 -9.62 6.19
N LEU A 174 -12.15 -8.68 7.13
CA LEU A 174 -11.14 -7.70 7.50
C LEU A 174 -10.02 -8.32 8.33
N ILE A 175 -8.79 -7.92 8.03
CA ILE A 175 -7.60 -8.42 8.72
C ILE A 175 -6.76 -7.30 9.33
N THR A 176 -6.12 -7.61 10.45
CA THR A 176 -5.10 -6.75 11.09
C THR A 176 -3.72 -6.95 10.44
N GLY A 177 -2.81 -6.00 10.67
CA GLY A 177 -1.39 -6.15 10.32
C GLY A 177 -1.02 -5.96 8.85
N ALA A 178 0.29 -5.99 8.58
CA ALA A 178 0.86 -6.00 7.25
C ALA A 178 1.04 -7.45 6.73
N TYR A 179 1.27 -7.63 5.42
CA TYR A 179 1.57 -8.96 4.86
C TYR A 179 2.80 -9.60 5.52
N MET A 180 3.77 -8.77 5.92
CA MET A 180 4.95 -9.23 6.65
C MET A 180 4.64 -9.91 7.98
N ASP A 181 3.63 -9.43 8.70
CA ASP A 181 3.25 -9.99 10.01
C ASP A 181 2.67 -11.39 9.78
N GLN A 182 1.79 -11.51 8.78
CA GLN A 182 1.20 -12.79 8.36
C GLN A 182 2.25 -13.82 7.88
N LEU A 183 3.24 -13.41 7.09
CA LEU A 183 4.34 -14.30 6.65
C LEU A 183 5.25 -14.74 7.81
N SER A 184 5.39 -13.90 8.83
CA SER A 184 6.28 -14.18 9.97
C SER A 184 5.61 -15.05 11.04
N GLY A 185 4.34 -15.43 10.86
CA GLY A 185 3.56 -16.19 11.84
C GLY A 185 3.42 -15.46 13.19
N LYS A 186 3.48 -14.12 13.18
CA LYS A 186 3.42 -13.26 14.36
C LYS A 186 2.34 -12.20 14.20
#